data_AF-M0C8F8-F1
#
_entry.id   AF-M0C8F8-F1
#
_cell.length_a   1.000
_cell.length_b   1.000
_cell.length_c   1.000
_cell.angle_alpha   90.00
_cell.angle_beta   90.00
_cell.angle_gamma   90.00
#
_symmetry.space_group_name_H-M   'P 1'
#
loop_
_entity.id
_entity.type
_entity.pdbx_description
1 polymer ?
#
loop_
_entity_poly.entity_id
_entity_poly.type
_entity_poly.pdbx_seq_one_letter_code
_entity_poly.pdbx_strand_id
1 'polypeptide(L)' 'MTEPTCELVCTGCGLEMPYQDRALAEEAAELHQSRDPEHVTYIVPPDWSPEESVTRC' A
#
# COMPACT_ATOMS: atom_id res chain seq x y z
N MET A 1 -4.55 20.52 -5.40
CA MET A 1 -4.44 19.06 -5.59
C MET A 1 -4.88 18.44 -4.29
N THR A 2 -5.84 17.54 -4.30
CA THR A 2 -6.31 16.83 -3.11
C THR A 2 -5.23 15.86 -2.64
N GLU A 3 -4.99 15.79 -1.34
CA GLU A 3 -4.03 14.85 -0.75
C GLU A 3 -4.47 13.39 -1.04
N PRO A 4 -3.53 12.47 -1.30
CA PRO A 4 -3.86 11.07 -1.52
C PRO A 4 -4.49 10.47 -0.27
N THR A 5 -5.50 9.64 -0.46
CA THR A 5 -6.23 8.99 0.62
C THR A 5 -5.63 7.65 1.02
N CYS A 6 -4.75 7.09 0.18
CA CYS A 6 -3.94 5.90 0.46
C CYS A 6 -2.69 5.89 -0.42
N GLU A 7 -1.73 5.06 -0.08
CA GLU A 7 -0.59 4.70 -0.92
C GLU A 7 -0.51 3.18 -1.10
N LEU A 8 -0.27 2.74 -2.33
CA LEU A 8 0.03 1.35 -2.64
C LEU A 8 1.54 1.15 -2.62
N VAL A 9 2.01 0.24 -1.79
CA VAL A 9 3.42 -0.07 -1.61
C VAL A 9 3.68 -1.52 -2.01
N CYS A 10 4.59 -1.73 -2.95
CA CYS A 10 5.06 -3.06 -3.35
C CYS A 10 6.53 -3.24 -2.96
N THR A 11 6.79 -4.16 -2.03
CA THR A 11 8.15 -4.45 -1.53
C THR A 11 9.02 -5.21 -2.52
N GLY A 12 8.42 -5.97 -3.44
CA GLY A 12 9.15 -6.68 -4.49
C GLY A 12 9.67 -5.73 -5.57
N CYS A 13 8.89 -4.70 -5.90
CA CYS A 13 9.27 -3.68 -6.89
C CYS A 13 10.02 -2.49 -6.28
N GLY A 14 9.92 -2.26 -4.97
CA GLY A 14 10.37 -1.00 -4.35
C GLY A 14 9.55 0.20 -4.84
N LEU A 15 8.24 -0.02 -5.07
CA LEU A 15 7.33 0.94 -5.69
C LEU A 15 6.32 1.46 -4.67
N GLU A 16 6.14 2.77 -4.66
CA GLU A 16 5.21 3.52 -3.83
C GLU A 16 4.34 4.38 -4.76
N MET A 17 3.03 4.15 -4.78
CA MET A 17 2.10 4.88 -5.65
C MET A 17 0.93 5.47 -4.87
N PRO A 18 0.74 6.80 -4.92
CA PRO A 18 -0.36 7.46 -4.23
C PRO A 18 -1.68 7.26 -4.98
N TYR A 19 -2.75 6.98 -4.24
CA TYR A 19 -4.11 6.86 -4.75
C TYR A 19 -5.05 7.83 -4.02
N GLN A 20 -5.97 8.44 -4.78
CA GLN A 20 -7.03 9.28 -4.22
C GLN A 20 -8.26 8.49 -3.81
N ASP A 21 -8.41 7.26 -4.30
CA ASP A 21 -9.51 6.36 -3.98
C ASP A 21 -8.96 5.01 -3.55
N ARG A 22 -9.47 4.51 -2.42
CA ARG A 22 -9.03 3.26 -1.83
C ARG A 22 -9.40 2.05 -2.69
N ALA A 23 -10.58 2.05 -3.31
CA ALA A 23 -11.03 0.92 -4.12
C ALA A 23 -10.12 0.74 -5.34
N LEU A 24 -9.68 1.84 -5.96
CA LEU A 24 -8.69 1.79 -7.04
C LEU A 24 -7.33 1.24 -6.57
N ALA A 25 -6.89 1.57 -5.35
CA ALA A 25 -5.68 0.99 -4.77
C ALA A 25 -5.84 -0.51 -4.52
N GLU A 26 -7.01 -0.95 -4.03
CA GLU A 26 -7.35 -2.35 -3.80
C GLU A 26 -7.34 -3.15 -5.11
N GLU A 27 -8.02 -2.68 -6.15
CA GLU A 27 -8.01 -3.32 -7.47
C GLU A 27 -6.60 -3.41 -8.07
N ALA A 28 -5.81 -2.33 -7.93
CA ALA A 28 -4.43 -2.31 -8.42
C ALA A 28 -3.53 -3.30 -7.65
N ALA A 29 -3.72 -3.43 -6.34
CA ALA A 29 -2.98 -4.37 -5.51
C ALA A 29 -3.33 -5.82 -5.88
N GLU A 30 -4.61 -6.14 -6.03
CA GLU A 30 -5.05 -7.48 -6.45
C GLU A 30 -4.50 -7.85 -7.83
N LEU A 31 -4.57 -6.92 -8.79
CA LEU A 31 -4.02 -7.13 -10.12
C LEU A 31 -2.50 -7.34 -10.07
N HIS A 32 -1.77 -6.55 -9.28
CA HIS A 32 -0.32 -6.68 -9.14
C HIS A 32 0.05 -8.02 -8.49
N GLN A 33 -0.60 -8.38 -7.39
CA GLN A 33 -0.39 -9.65 -6.68
C GLN A 33 -0.68 -10.86 -7.57
N SER A 34 -1.68 -10.77 -8.46
CA SER A 34 -2.00 -11.84 -9.41
C SER A 34 -0.93 -12.04 -10.48
N ARG A 35 -0.20 -10.98 -10.84
CA ARG A 35 0.87 -11.01 -11.86
C ARG A 35 2.19 -11.45 -11.25
N ASP A 36 2.49 -10.96 -10.05
CA ASP A 36 3.74 -11.19 -9.35
C ASP A 36 3.46 -11.69 -7.92
N PRO A 37 3.11 -12.99 -7.76
CA PRO A 37 2.70 -13.55 -6.46
C PRO A 37 3.80 -13.56 -5.41
N GLU A 38 5.07 -13.42 -5.82
CA GLU A 38 6.23 -13.30 -4.92
C GLU A 38 6.38 -11.89 -4.34
N HIS A 39 5.76 -10.89 -4.96
CA HIS A 39 5.77 -9.53 -4.45
C HIS A 39 4.74 -9.39 -3.34
N VAL A 40 5.10 -8.73 -2.26
CA VAL A 40 4.13 -8.37 -1.21
C VAL A 40 3.72 -6.92 -1.41
N THR A 41 2.42 -6.73 -1.65
CA THR A 41 1.79 -5.42 -1.86
C THR A 41 0.88 -5.08 -0.70
N TYR A 42 0.94 -3.83 -0.20
CA TYR A 42 0.11 -3.33 0.89
C TYR A 42 -0.47 -1.97 0.53
N ILE A 43 -1.59 -1.63 1.17
CA ILE A 43 -2.22 -0.31 1.06
C ILE A 43 -2.06 0.40 2.40
N VAL A 44 -1.35 1.52 2.37
CA VAL A 44 -1.03 2.34 3.52
C VAL A 44 -1.99 3.52 3.56
N PRO A 45 -2.84 3.66 4.59
CA PRO A 45 -3.63 4.87 4.76
C PRO A 45 -2.75 6.05 5.23
N PRO A 46 -3.14 7.31 4.97
CA PRO A 46 -2.33 8.50 5.22
C PRO A 46 -2.05 8.72 6.71
N ASP A 47 -2.92 8.26 7.59
CA ASP A 47 -2.76 8.34 9.04
C ASP A 47 -1.89 7.21 9.63
N TRP A 48 -1.40 6.28 8.81
CA TRP A 48 -0.53 5.20 9.29
C TRP A 48 0.90 5.72 9.48
N SER A 49 1.34 5.78 10.74
CA SER A 49 2.73 6.01 11.09
C SER A 49 3.37 4.69 11.56
N PRO A 50 4.51 4.26 10.99
CA PRO A 50 5.21 3.03 11.39
C PRO A 50 5.76 3.07 12.83
N GLU A 51 5.60 4.19 13.54
CA GLU A 51 6.09 4.41 14.91
C GLU A 51 5.27 3.74 16.02
N GLU A 52 4.15 3.09 15.71
CA GLU A 52 3.54 2.13 16.66
C GLU A 52 4.35 0.84 16.64
N SER A 53 5.54 0.92 17.25
CA SER A 53 6.37 -0.24 17.56
C SER A 53 5.52 -1.24 18.32
N VAL A 54 5.16 -2.34 17.65
CA VAL A 54 4.58 -3.54 18.24
C VAL A 54 5.47 -3.93 19.42
N THR A 55 5.07 -3.49 20.62
CA THR A 55 5.75 -3.84 21.86
C THR A 55 5.50 -5.32 22.07
N ARG A 56 6.50 -6.12 21.70
CA ARG A 56 6.50 -7.55 21.90
C ARG A 56 6.71 -7.80 23.40
N CYS A 57 5.62 -8.09 24.11
CA CYS A 57 5.66 -8.59 25.49
C CYS A 57 6.48 -9.89 25.60
#